data_AF-A0A7X8CWG5-F1
#
_entry.id   AF-A0A7X8CWG5-F1
#
_cell.length_a   1.000
_cell.length_b   1.000
_cell.length_c   1.000
_cell.angle_alpha   90.00
_cell.angle_beta   90.00
_cell.angle_gamma   90.00
#
_symmetry.space_group_name_H-M   'P 1'
#
loop_
_entity.id
_entity.type
_entity.pdbx_description
1 polymer ?
#
loop_
_entity_poly.entity_id
_entity_poly.type
_entity_poly.pdbx_seq_one_letter_code
_entity_poly.pdbx_strand_id
1 'polypeptide(L)'
;MRFLLIQPPFVQLNAPYPAVHYLDRFLRSRGHGTTVRDDSAGLFRRMMEPESVRRILNDAEASLAGRPAPDPRSALQTARYLSYRDRWADWAGLLVRFLSGGDPALAFRLSRVPDDLPLGSRAESFLEERDG
;
A
#
# COMPACT_ATOMS: atom_id res chain seq x y z
N MET A 1 33.60 11.48 7.99
CA MET A 1 33.14 10.64 6.86
C MET A 1 31.66 10.90 6.59
N ARG A 2 31.18 10.64 5.38
CA ARG A 2 29.77 10.77 5.00
C ARG A 2 29.19 9.40 4.67
N PHE A 3 28.02 9.09 5.19
CA PHE A 3 27.33 7.81 4.99
C PHE A 3 25.99 8.02 4.28
N LEU A 4 25.68 7.13 3.35
CA LEU A 4 24.35 7.00 2.75
C LEU A 4 23.73 5.70 3.27
N LEU A 5 22.62 5.81 3.99
CA LEU A 5 21.89 4.69 4.57
C LEU A 5 20.63 4.48 3.74
N ILE A 6 20.48 3.29 3.14
CA ILE A 6 19.36 2.97 2.25
C ILE A 6 18.50 1.91 2.91
N GLN A 7 17.23 2.22 3.17
CA GLN A 7 16.23 1.20 3.39
C GLN A 7 15.84 0.65 2.01
N PRO A 8 16.08 -0.64 1.71
CA PRO A 8 15.74 -1.20 0.42
C PRO A 8 14.22 -1.24 0.22
N PRO A 9 13.75 -1.32 -1.04
CA PRO A 9 12.33 -1.47 -1.33
C PRO A 9 11.76 -2.79 -0.78
N PHE A 10 10.43 -2.88 -0.71
CA PHE A 10 9.68 -4.08 -0.33
C PHE A 10 9.89 -4.58 1.10
N VAL A 11 10.32 -3.71 2.02
CA VAL A 11 10.22 -4.05 3.44
C VAL A 11 8.77 -3.95 3.91
N GLN A 12 8.43 -4.76 4.91
CA GLN A 12 7.08 -4.89 5.42
C GLN A 12 6.56 -3.54 5.99
N LEU A 13 5.50 -3.00 5.38
CA LEU A 13 4.97 -1.66 5.70
C LEU A 13 4.34 -1.58 7.09
N ASN A 14 3.73 -2.67 7.56
CA ASN A 14 3.07 -2.74 8.87
C ASN A 14 4.03 -3.12 10.02
N ALA A 15 5.30 -3.36 9.73
CA ALA A 15 6.32 -3.67 10.72
C ALA A 15 7.54 -2.77 10.45
N PRO A 16 7.53 -1.50 10.90
CA PRO A 16 8.62 -0.59 10.61
C PRO A 16 9.92 -1.20 11.12
N TYR A 17 10.92 -1.31 10.24
CA TYR A 17 12.24 -1.79 10.59
C TYR A 17 13.16 -0.59 10.87
N PRO A 18 13.38 -0.19 12.13
CA PRO A 18 14.02 1.08 12.46
C PRO A 18 15.55 1.08 12.30
N ALA A 19 16.13 0.00 11.76
CA ALA A 19 17.58 -0.21 11.77
C ALA A 19 18.35 0.94 11.10
N VAL A 20 17.88 1.45 9.96
CA VAL A 20 18.53 2.58 9.28
C VAL A 20 18.51 3.86 10.12
N HIS A 21 17.45 4.10 10.90
CA HIS A 21 17.35 5.26 11.78
C HIS A 21 18.17 5.08 13.08
N TYR A 22 18.29 3.86 13.59
CA TYR A 22 19.19 3.58 14.71
C TYR A 22 20.66 3.76 14.30
N LEU A 23 21.03 3.26 13.12
CA LEU A 23 22.37 3.42 12.58
C LEU A 23 22.69 4.89 12.26
N ASP A 24 21.72 5.62 11.70
CA ASP A 24 21.81 7.08 11.50
C ASP A 24 22.16 7.81 12.79
N ARG A 25 21.38 7.55 13.85
CA ARG A 25 21.59 8.17 15.17
C ARG A 25 22.96 7.80 15.75
N PHE A 26 23.38 6.54 15.62
CA PHE A 26 24.69 6.10 16.09
C PHE A 26 25.84 6.78 15.35
N LEU A 27 25.78 6.86 14.02
CA LEU A 27 26.84 7.49 13.22
C LEU A 27 26.93 8.99 13.48
N ARG A 28 25.78 9.67 13.61
CA ARG A 28 25.72 11.09 13.98
C ARG A 28 26.33 11.35 15.36
N SER A 29 26.09 10.48 16.34
CA SER A 29 26.67 10.62 17.68
C SER A 29 28.20 10.46 17.70
N ARG A 30 28.80 9.92 16.63
CA ARG A 30 30.24 9.82 16.41
C ARG A 30 30.82 10.94 15.53
N GLY A 31 30.04 11.98 15.25
CA GLY A 31 30.48 13.13 14.44
C GLY A 31 30.54 12.85 12.94
N HIS A 32 29.83 11.82 12.46
CA HIS A 32 29.73 11.55 11.03
C HIS A 32 28.50 12.20 10.40
N GLY A 33 28.63 12.67 9.16
CA GLY A 33 27.50 13.13 8.36
C GLY A 33 26.75 11.93 7.76
N THR A 34 25.43 11.97 7.78
CA THR A 34 24.59 10.87 7.28
C THR A 34 23.43 11.39 6.44
N THR A 35 23.04 10.62 5.43
CA THR A 35 21.82 10.79 4.65
C THR A 35 21.07 9.48 4.66
N VAL A 36 19.79 9.52 5.05
CA VAL A 36 18.89 8.34 5.04
C VAL A 36 17.97 8.45 3.83
N ARG A 37 17.85 7.36 3.07
CA ARG A 37 16.91 7.23 1.96
C ARG A 37 16.04 6.00 2.21
N ASP A 38 14.73 6.21 2.31
CA ASP A 38 13.76 5.12 2.42
C ASP A 38 13.09 4.83 1.09
N ASP A 39 13.63 3.83 0.38
CA ASP A 39 13.07 3.42 -0.91
C ASP A 39 11.82 2.55 -0.77
N SER A 40 11.58 1.94 0.39
CA SER A 40 10.38 1.15 0.61
C SER A 40 9.15 2.03 0.68
N ALA A 41 9.16 3.01 1.58
CA ALA A 41 8.05 3.94 1.70
C ALA A 41 7.89 4.79 0.43
N GLY A 42 9.00 5.16 -0.23
CA GLY A 42 9.00 5.88 -1.50
C GLY A 42 8.40 5.07 -2.65
N LEU A 43 8.81 3.81 -2.81
CA LEU A 43 8.25 2.91 -3.83
C LEU A 43 6.76 2.63 -3.56
N PHE A 44 6.39 2.33 -2.32
CA PHE A 44 5.01 2.05 -1.97
C PHE A 44 4.08 3.20 -2.37
N ARG A 45 4.41 4.45 -2.01
CA ARG A 45 3.60 5.62 -2.40
C ARG A 45 3.46 5.71 -3.92
N ARG A 46 4.55 5.52 -4.67
CA ARG A 46 4.51 5.50 -6.14
C ARG A 46 3.62 4.39 -6.70
N MET A 47 3.59 3.21 -6.08
CA MET A 47 2.71 2.11 -6.50
C MET A 47 1.23 2.42 -6.28
N MET A 48 0.90 3.29 -5.32
CA MET A 48 -0.47 3.67 -4.98
C MET A 48 -0.98 4.88 -5.79
N GLU A 49 -0.14 5.48 -6.64
CA GLU A 49 -0.59 6.48 -7.60
C GLU A 49 -1.58 5.85 -8.61
N PRO A 50 -2.61 6.59 -9.06
CA PRO A 50 -3.68 6.05 -9.91
C PRO A 50 -3.16 5.28 -11.13
N GLU A 51 -2.18 5.86 -11.85
CA GLU A 51 -1.59 5.23 -13.04
C GLU A 51 -0.82 3.95 -12.72
N SER A 52 -0.12 3.92 -11.58
CA SER A 52 0.60 2.74 -11.13
C SER A 52 -0.34 1.61 -10.75
N VAL A 53 -1.45 1.93 -10.07
CA VAL A 53 -2.50 0.95 -9.72
C VAL A 53 -3.13 0.37 -10.98
N ARG A 54 -3.49 1.23 -11.95
CA ARG A 54 -4.02 0.79 -13.25
C ARG A 54 -3.05 -0.14 -13.99
N ARG A 55 -1.76 0.17 -13.95
CA ARG A 55 -0.71 -0.66 -14.55
C ARG A 55 -0.59 -2.00 -13.83
N ILE A 56 -0.54 -2.03 -12.50
CA ILE A 56 -0.45 -3.26 -11.72
C ILE A 56 -1.62 -4.19 -12.04
N LEU A 57 -2.84 -3.65 -12.12
CA LEU A 57 -4.03 -4.45 -12.41
C LEU A 57 -4.03 -4.98 -13.86
N ASN A 58 -3.56 -4.20 -14.83
CA ASN A 58 -3.37 -4.67 -16.20
C ASN A 58 -2.32 -5.78 -16.31
N ASP A 59 -1.17 -5.57 -15.67
CA ASP A 59 -0.07 -6.55 -15.66
C ASP A 59 -0.54 -7.86 -14.98
N ALA A 60 -1.37 -7.76 -13.93
CA ALA A 60 -1.98 -8.90 -13.27
C ALA A 60 -2.97 -9.65 -14.19
N GLU A 61 -3.89 -8.95 -14.85
CA GLU A 61 -4.85 -9.54 -15.80
C GLU A 61 -4.13 -10.27 -16.93
N ALA A 62 -3.14 -9.62 -17.55
CA ALA A 62 -2.32 -10.22 -18.60
C ALA A 62 -1.55 -11.46 -18.11
N SER A 63 -0.99 -11.41 -16.90
CA SER A 63 -0.27 -12.55 -16.32
C SER A 63 -1.19 -13.73 -16.00
N LEU A 64 -2.48 -13.49 -15.71
CA LEU A 64 -3.44 -14.54 -15.36
C LEU A 64 -3.96 -15.28 -16.59
N ALA A 65 -4.09 -14.59 -17.73
CA ALA A 65 -4.58 -15.18 -18.98
C ALA A 65 -3.78 -16.41 -19.43
N GLY A 66 -2.50 -16.51 -19.07
CA GLY A 66 -1.61 -17.63 -19.41
C GLY A 66 -1.41 -18.68 -18.31
N ARG A 67 -2.14 -18.61 -17.19
CA ARG A 67 -1.94 -19.49 -16.03
C ARG A 67 -3.15 -20.39 -15.78
N PRO A 68 -2.96 -21.57 -15.17
CA PRO A 68 -4.07 -22.37 -14.66
C PRO A 68 -4.94 -21.53 -13.72
N ALA A 69 -6.24 -21.78 -13.74
CA ALA A 69 -7.17 -21.14 -12.81
C ALA A 69 -6.72 -21.45 -11.37
N PRO A 70 -6.65 -20.43 -10.49
CA PRO A 70 -6.34 -20.65 -9.08
C PRO A 70 -7.53 -21.33 -8.39
N ASP A 71 -7.39 -21.64 -7.09
CA ASP A 71 -8.51 -22.14 -6.32
C ASP A 71 -9.72 -21.18 -6.35
N PRO A 72 -10.96 -21.66 -6.16
CA PRO A 72 -12.16 -20.84 -6.33
C PRO A 72 -12.17 -19.55 -5.51
N ARG A 73 -11.60 -19.56 -4.29
CA ARG A 73 -11.55 -18.39 -3.43
C ARG A 73 -10.60 -17.34 -4.00
N SER A 74 -9.41 -17.76 -4.41
CA SER A 74 -8.44 -16.87 -5.06
C SER A 74 -8.97 -16.33 -6.39
N ALA A 75 -9.67 -17.15 -7.18
CA ALA A 75 -10.30 -16.74 -8.43
C ALA A 75 -11.35 -15.64 -8.20
N LEU A 76 -12.24 -15.83 -7.23
CA LEU A 76 -13.26 -14.84 -6.87
C LEU A 76 -12.66 -13.52 -6.41
N GLN A 77 -11.64 -13.56 -5.54
CA GLN A 77 -10.99 -12.34 -5.07
C GLN A 77 -10.27 -11.61 -6.20
N THR A 78 -9.57 -12.35 -7.07
CA THR A 78 -8.86 -11.77 -8.21
C THR A 78 -9.85 -11.10 -9.17
N ALA A 79 -10.94 -11.78 -9.52
CA ALA A 79 -11.99 -11.21 -10.37
C ALA A 79 -12.58 -9.93 -9.76
N ARG A 80 -12.76 -9.89 -8.43
CA ARG A 80 -13.21 -8.70 -7.71
C ARG A 80 -12.21 -7.53 -7.79
N TYR A 81 -10.91 -7.77 -7.59
CA TYR A 81 -9.91 -6.70 -7.71
C TYR A 81 -9.88 -6.12 -9.12
N LEU A 82 -9.99 -6.98 -10.14
CA LEU A 82 -10.03 -6.55 -11.54
C LEU A 82 -11.34 -5.80 -11.88
N SER A 83 -12.50 -6.22 -11.36
CA SER A 83 -13.77 -5.51 -11.58
C SER A 83 -13.82 -4.14 -10.90
N TYR A 84 -13.05 -3.94 -9.83
CA TYR A 84 -12.94 -2.65 -9.12
C TYR A 84 -11.76 -1.79 -9.58
N ARG A 85 -11.21 -2.02 -10.77
CA ARG A 85 -10.00 -1.36 -11.26
C ARG A 85 -10.02 0.16 -11.12
N ASP A 86 -11.07 0.80 -11.60
CA ASP A 86 -11.18 2.26 -11.56
C ASP A 86 -11.35 2.77 -10.12
N ARG A 87 -12.15 2.07 -9.30
CA ARG A 87 -12.31 2.40 -7.87
C ARG A 87 -10.98 2.31 -7.13
N TRP A 88 -10.16 1.28 -7.39
CA TRP A 88 -8.83 1.17 -6.80
C TRP A 88 -7.92 2.30 -7.22
N ALA A 89 -7.92 2.67 -8.50
CA ALA A 89 -7.12 3.79 -9.00
C ALA A 89 -7.52 5.13 -8.34
N ASP A 90 -8.81 5.34 -8.10
CA ASP A 90 -9.32 6.57 -7.49
C ASP A 90 -9.10 6.60 -5.96
N TRP A 91 -9.20 5.46 -5.28
CA TRP A 91 -9.14 5.41 -3.82
C TRP A 91 -7.76 5.12 -3.24
N ALA A 92 -6.87 4.37 -3.91
CA ALA A 92 -5.60 3.94 -3.32
C ALA A 92 -4.75 5.11 -2.81
N GLY A 93 -4.55 6.13 -3.65
CA GLY A 93 -3.80 7.33 -3.26
C GLY A 93 -4.48 8.12 -2.13
N LEU A 94 -5.81 8.22 -2.14
CA LEU A 94 -6.58 8.90 -1.08
C LEU A 94 -6.43 8.17 0.26
N LEU A 95 -6.55 6.85 0.25
CA LEU A 95 -6.37 6.01 1.44
C LEU A 95 -4.95 6.14 2.00
N VAL A 96 -3.93 6.11 1.13
CA VAL A 96 -2.53 6.29 1.56
C VAL A 96 -2.32 7.68 2.18
N ARG A 97 -2.85 8.74 1.55
CA ARG A 97 -2.78 10.10 2.11
C ARG A 97 -3.47 10.21 3.46
N PHE A 98 -4.66 9.62 3.62
CA PHE A 98 -5.39 9.59 4.88
C PHE A 98 -4.60 8.85 5.97
N LEU A 99 -4.18 7.60 5.70
CA LEU A 99 -3.48 6.74 6.65
C LEU A 99 -2.11 7.28 7.04
N SER A 100 -1.45 8.07 6.17
CA SER A 100 -0.21 8.76 6.50
C SER A 100 -0.40 10.11 7.20
N GLY A 101 -1.64 10.48 7.55
CA GLY A 101 -1.96 11.75 8.22
C GLY A 101 -1.93 12.98 7.30
N GLY A 102 -1.86 12.81 5.99
CA GLY A 102 -1.79 13.90 5.01
C GLY A 102 -3.15 14.49 4.61
N ASP A 103 -4.25 13.85 5.01
CA ASP A 103 -5.61 14.36 4.76
C ASP A 103 -6.65 13.83 5.76
N PRO A 104 -6.68 14.33 7.01
CA PRO A 104 -7.63 13.84 8.02
C PRO A 104 -9.10 14.07 7.65
N ALA A 105 -9.41 15.04 6.79
CA ALA A 105 -10.78 15.37 6.39
C ALA A 105 -11.46 14.23 5.59
N LEU A 106 -10.66 13.35 4.96
CA LEU A 106 -11.18 12.15 4.31
C LEU A 106 -11.93 11.20 5.26
N ALA A 107 -11.71 11.28 6.58
CA ALA A 107 -12.45 10.48 7.56
C ALA A 107 -13.97 10.60 7.41
N PHE A 108 -14.47 11.82 7.16
CA PHE A 108 -15.90 12.07 6.98
C PHE A 108 -16.45 11.44 5.69
N ARG A 109 -15.64 11.43 4.62
CA ARG A 109 -16.02 10.77 3.37
C ARG A 109 -16.02 9.25 3.55
N LEU A 110 -15.00 8.70 4.19
CA LEU A 110 -14.89 7.26 4.46
C LEU A 110 -16.02 6.74 5.34
N SER A 111 -16.53 7.54 6.28
CA SER A 111 -17.67 7.13 7.12
C SER A 111 -19.03 7.16 6.42
N ARG A 112 -19.13 7.81 5.25
CA ARG A 112 -20.38 8.01 4.51
C ARG A 112 -20.47 7.23 3.20
N VAL A 113 -19.37 6.69 2.71
CA VAL A 113 -19.31 6.04 1.40
C VAL A 113 -18.81 4.59 1.52
N PRO A 114 -19.61 3.65 2.08
CA PRO A 114 -19.27 2.23 2.08
C PRO A 114 -19.28 1.65 0.66
N ASP A 115 -20.28 2.00 -0.15
CA ASP A 115 -20.59 1.28 -1.41
C ASP A 115 -19.61 1.56 -2.56
N ASP A 116 -18.94 2.72 -2.51
CA ASP A 116 -17.97 3.14 -3.53
C ASP A 116 -16.52 2.80 -3.15
N LEU A 117 -16.27 2.44 -1.89
CA LEU A 117 -14.96 2.02 -1.45
C LEU A 117 -14.69 0.61 -2.01
N PRO A 118 -13.53 0.34 -2.62
CA PRO A 118 -13.21 -1.00 -3.07
C PRO A 118 -12.89 -1.89 -1.86
N LEU A 119 -13.87 -2.66 -1.41
CA LEU A 119 -13.72 -3.61 -0.30
C LEU A 119 -13.16 -4.95 -0.76
N GLY A 120 -12.27 -5.51 0.05
CA GLY A 120 -11.78 -6.88 -0.10
C GLY A 120 -12.37 -7.80 0.98
N SER A 121 -12.19 -9.12 0.81
CA SER A 121 -12.75 -10.13 1.75
C SER A 121 -12.49 -9.85 3.23
N ARG A 122 -11.30 -9.33 3.60
CA ARG A 122 -11.01 -9.01 5.00
C ARG A 122 -11.87 -7.88 5.56
N ALA A 123 -12.17 -6.86 4.74
CA ALA A 123 -13.00 -5.75 5.16
C ALA A 123 -14.47 -6.18 5.25
N GLU A 124 -14.95 -6.96 4.27
CA GLU A 124 -16.29 -7.54 4.28
C GLU A 124 -16.50 -8.42 5.53
N SER A 125 -15.61 -9.38 5.79
CA SER A 125 -15.71 -10.23 6.99
C SER A 125 -15.72 -9.42 8.29
N PHE A 126 -14.92 -8.34 8.37
CA PHE A 126 -14.91 -7.47 9.55
C PHE A 126 -16.24 -6.72 9.77
N LEU A 127 -16.91 -6.34 8.69
CA LEU A 127 -18.22 -5.65 8.72
C LEU A 127 -19.34 -6.65 9.03
N GLU A 128 -19.34 -7.82 8.38
CA GLU A 128 -20.31 -8.91 8.64
C GLU A 128 -20.29 -9.35 10.11
N GLU A 129 -19.12 -9.41 10.74
CA GLU A 129 -18.98 -9.72 12.18
C GLU A 129 -19.57 -8.64 13.11
N ARG A 130 -19.83 -7.42 12.61
CA ARG A 130 -20.26 -6.25 13.39
C ARG A 130 -21.66 -5.75 13.06
N ASP A 131 -22.22 -6.14 11.93
CA ASP A 131 -23.61 -5.87 11.55
C ASP A 131 -24.61 -6.87 12.19
N GLY A 132 -24.24 -7.47 13.33
CA GLY A 132 -25.06 -8.32 14.19
C GLY A 132 -25.50 -7.63 15.48
#